data_AF-A0A1C3Y745-F1
#
_entry.id   AF-A0A1C3Y745-F1
#
_cell.length_a   1.000
_cell.length_b   1.000
_cell.length_c   1.000
_cell.angle_alpha   90.00
_cell.angle_beta   90.00
_cell.angle_gamma   90.00
#
_symmetry.space_group_name_H-M   'P 1'
#
loop_
_entity.id
_entity.type
_entity.pdbx_description
1 polymer ?
#
loop_
_entity_poly.entity_id
_entity_poly.type
_entity_poly.pdbx_seq_one_letter_code
_entity_poly.pdbx_strand_id
1 'polypeptide(L)'
;MMSSETAHTFRHHALPEGIFGHLVAEAGLIDHSTIDSAGTGGWQAGDQPDRRSVATAKSHGIDISRQRARRIQLKDFTDFDLILTMDRDNVAALRKIATPEANIRLFGDAALGTAENIPDPYYGGSDGFEVVYTRLFTGCSSLLETLGAERTSCSGNTSSVR
;
A
#
# COMPACT_ATOMS: atom_id res chain seq x y z
N MET A 1 -25.70 -6.69 1.29
CA MET A 1 -24.40 -7.36 1.42
C MET A 1 -23.42 -6.62 0.53
N MET A 2 -22.77 -5.58 1.06
CA MET A 2 -21.64 -4.95 0.38
C MET A 2 -20.40 -5.57 1.01
N SER A 3 -19.86 -6.59 0.36
CA SER A 3 -18.53 -7.10 0.68
C SER A 3 -17.57 -5.94 0.45
N SER A 4 -17.01 -5.33 1.50
CA SER A 4 -16.01 -4.27 1.31
C SER A 4 -14.71 -4.94 0.86
N GLU A 5 -14.52 -5.05 -0.46
CA GLU A 5 -13.23 -5.32 -1.06
C GLU A 5 -12.34 -4.12 -0.75
N THR A 6 -11.45 -4.21 0.25
CA THR A 6 -10.62 -3.05 0.58
C THR A 6 -9.48 -2.97 -0.42
N ALA A 7 -9.59 -1.98 -1.31
CA ALA A 7 -8.63 -1.77 -2.37
C ALA A 7 -7.55 -0.78 -1.92
N HIS A 8 -6.29 -1.21 -1.88
CA HIS A 8 -5.13 -0.39 -1.50
C HIS A 8 -4.15 -0.19 -2.66
N THR A 9 -3.84 1.06 -3.00
CA THR A 9 -2.77 1.40 -3.95
C THR A 9 -1.56 1.98 -3.24
N PHE A 10 -0.38 1.39 -3.45
CA PHE A 10 0.89 1.93 -2.97
C PHE A 10 1.68 2.63 -4.08
N ARG A 11 2.28 3.78 -3.79
CA ARG A 11 3.04 4.54 -4.79
C ARG A 11 4.52 4.12 -4.89
N HIS A 12 4.99 3.99 -6.13
CA HIS A 12 6.41 3.96 -6.58
C HIS A 12 7.31 2.82 -6.11
N HIS A 13 6.82 1.88 -5.33
CA HIS A 13 7.62 0.76 -4.89
C HIS A 13 6.81 -0.53 -4.99
N ALA A 14 7.44 -1.57 -5.53
CA ALA A 14 6.94 -2.93 -5.54
C ALA A 14 6.95 -3.55 -4.12
N LEU A 15 7.80 -3.03 -3.24
CA LEU A 15 7.97 -3.51 -1.87
C LEU A 15 6.68 -3.40 -1.04
N PRO A 16 6.01 -2.23 -0.90
CA PRO A 16 4.76 -2.12 -0.16
C PRO A 16 3.66 -3.07 -0.64
N GLU A 17 3.46 -3.21 -1.96
CA GLU A 17 2.45 -4.13 -2.52
C GLU A 17 2.76 -5.57 -2.13
N GLY A 18 4.01 -6.00 -2.30
CA GLY A 18 4.44 -7.36 -1.95
C GLY A 18 4.32 -7.65 -0.46
N ILE A 19 4.76 -6.71 0.37
CA ILE A 19 4.69 -6.81 1.83
C ILE A 19 3.24 -6.88 2.31
N PHE A 20 2.41 -5.93 1.90
CA PHE A 20 1.02 -5.88 2.35
C PHE A 20 0.21 -7.07 1.81
N GLY A 21 0.43 -7.45 0.55
CA GLY A 21 -0.18 -8.65 -0.04
C GLY A 21 0.18 -9.93 0.69
N HIS A 22 1.44 -10.06 1.11
CA HIS A 22 1.89 -11.18 1.92
C HIS A 22 1.18 -11.21 3.29
N LEU A 23 1.18 -10.09 4.02
CA LEU A 23 0.54 -9.99 5.35
C LEU A 23 -0.97 -10.24 5.28
N VAL A 24 -1.66 -9.71 4.27
CA VAL A 24 -3.09 -9.94 4.04
C VAL A 24 -3.39 -11.40 3.73
N ALA A 25 -2.51 -12.07 2.96
CA ALA A 25 -2.64 -13.50 2.69
C ALA A 25 -2.42 -14.33 3.96
N GLU A 26 -1.43 -14.00 4.79
CA GLU A 26 -1.21 -14.67 6.08
C GLU A 26 -2.37 -14.49 7.05
N ALA A 27 -3.04 -13.33 7.03
CA ALA A 27 -4.24 -13.06 7.80
C ALA A 27 -5.52 -13.70 7.23
N GLY A 28 -5.45 -14.37 6.07
CA GLY A 28 -6.60 -15.00 5.43
C GLY A 28 -7.62 -14.01 4.85
N LEU A 29 -7.19 -12.79 4.50
CA LEU A 29 -8.05 -11.69 4.04
C LEU A 29 -7.93 -11.41 2.53
N ILE A 30 -7.20 -12.25 1.78
CA ILE A 30 -6.90 -12.03 0.37
C ILE A 30 -8.14 -11.98 -0.52
N ASP A 31 -9.16 -12.80 -0.21
CA ASP A 31 -10.43 -12.84 -0.97
C ASP A 31 -11.31 -11.60 -0.73
N HIS A 32 -10.91 -10.71 0.18
CA HIS A 32 -11.63 -9.50 0.55
C HIS A 32 -10.79 -8.23 0.39
N SER A 33 -9.64 -8.35 -0.28
CA SER A 33 -8.68 -7.26 -0.41
C SER A 33 -8.13 -7.21 -1.82
N THR A 34 -8.18 -6.03 -2.42
CA THR A 34 -7.49 -5.75 -3.68
C THR A 34 -6.25 -4.93 -3.36
N ILE A 35 -5.08 -5.37 -3.81
CA ILE A 35 -3.81 -4.71 -3.47
C ILE A 35 -3.04 -4.50 -4.76
N ASP A 36 -2.56 -3.29 -4.97
CA ASP A 36 -1.88 -2.89 -6.20
C ASP A 36 -0.88 -1.77 -5.93
N SER A 37 0.01 -1.50 -6.88
CA SER A 37 0.92 -0.36 -6.84
C SER A 37 0.95 0.40 -8.15
N ALA A 38 1.12 1.72 -8.06
CA ALA A 38 1.13 2.59 -9.23
C ALA A 38 2.13 3.75 -9.09
N GLY A 39 2.81 4.06 -10.19
CA GLY A 39 3.66 5.24 -10.33
C GLY A 39 2.86 6.47 -10.79
N THR A 40 3.30 7.66 -10.36
CA THR A 40 2.77 8.92 -10.92
C THR A 40 3.32 9.20 -12.32
N GLY A 41 4.54 8.76 -12.57
CA GLY A 41 5.18 8.78 -13.88
C GLY A 41 4.78 7.56 -14.72
N GLY A 42 4.68 7.72 -16.05
CA GLY A 42 4.40 6.63 -16.98
C GLY A 42 5.64 5.94 -17.56
N TRP A 43 6.83 6.46 -17.27
CA TRP A 43 8.08 6.09 -17.95
C TRP A 43 8.53 4.64 -17.70
N GLN A 44 8.08 4.02 -16.62
CA GLN A 44 8.44 2.66 -16.21
C GLN A 44 7.28 1.66 -16.36
N ALA A 45 6.20 2.04 -17.04
CA ALA A 45 5.03 1.18 -17.17
C ALA A 45 5.39 -0.13 -17.94
N GLY A 46 5.09 -1.27 -17.33
CA GLY A 46 5.42 -2.61 -17.83
C GLY A 46 6.74 -3.17 -17.29
N ASP A 47 7.56 -2.36 -16.61
CA ASP A 47 8.85 -2.82 -16.09
C ASP A 47 8.69 -3.76 -14.89
N GLN A 48 9.65 -4.66 -14.74
CA GLN A 48 9.81 -5.46 -13.52
C GLN A 48 10.34 -4.59 -12.38
N PRO A 49 10.10 -4.97 -11.11
CA PRO A 49 10.71 -4.29 -9.98
C PRO A 49 12.23 -4.30 -10.06
N ASP A 50 12.88 -3.27 -9.48
CA ASP A 50 14.33 -3.24 -9.37
C ASP A 50 14.85 -4.50 -8.68
N ARG A 51 15.93 -5.07 -9.22
CA ARG A 51 16.50 -6.34 -8.76
C ARG A 51 16.86 -6.34 -7.27
N ARG A 52 17.24 -5.18 -6.71
CA ARG A 52 17.53 -5.03 -5.27
C ARG A 52 16.27 -5.09 -4.43
N SER A 53 15.17 -4.49 -4.89
CA SER A 53 13.85 -4.68 -4.26
C SER A 53 13.44 -6.14 -4.29
N VAL A 54 13.60 -6.82 -5.44
CA VAL A 54 13.27 -8.25 -5.56
C VAL A 54 14.14 -9.08 -4.61
N ALA A 55 15.45 -8.82 -4.57
CA ALA A 55 16.37 -9.54 -3.69
C ALA A 55 16.03 -9.33 -2.21
N THR A 56 15.72 -8.09 -1.82
CA THR A 56 15.36 -7.73 -0.44
C THR A 56 14.04 -8.39 -0.04
N ALA A 57 12.99 -8.29 -0.86
CA ALA A 57 11.73 -8.98 -0.58
C ALA A 57 11.93 -10.50 -0.47
N LYS A 58 12.73 -11.08 -1.38
CA LYS A 58 12.99 -12.51 -1.41
C LYS A 58 13.78 -13.00 -0.19
N SER A 59 14.70 -12.21 0.37
CA SER A 59 15.40 -12.58 1.62
C SER A 59 14.45 -12.65 2.81
N HIS A 60 13.30 -11.99 2.72
CA HIS A 60 12.22 -12.06 3.71
C HIS A 60 11.07 -13.01 3.30
N GLY A 61 11.27 -13.85 2.28
CA GLY A 61 10.29 -14.86 1.86
C GLY A 61 9.18 -14.35 0.93
N ILE A 62 9.28 -13.12 0.42
CA ILE A 62 8.26 -12.48 -0.43
C ILE A 62 8.76 -12.42 -1.89
N ASP A 63 7.98 -12.96 -2.83
CA ASP A 63 8.29 -12.87 -4.26
C ASP A 63 7.51 -11.75 -4.95
N ILE A 64 8.19 -10.66 -5.27
CA ILE A 64 7.64 -9.53 -6.04
C ILE A 64 8.04 -9.55 -7.52
N SER A 65 8.79 -10.55 -7.99
CA SER A 65 9.35 -10.58 -9.36
C SER A 65 8.30 -10.56 -10.48
N ARG A 66 7.06 -10.94 -10.15
CA ARG A 66 5.92 -11.00 -11.08
C ARG A 66 5.14 -9.68 -11.15
N GLN A 67 5.35 -8.75 -10.22
CA GLN A 67 4.71 -7.44 -10.26
C GLN A 67 5.15 -6.65 -11.49
N ARG A 68 4.32 -5.72 -11.93
CA ARG A 68 4.62 -4.86 -13.08
C ARG A 68 4.28 -3.44 -12.72
N ALA A 69 5.25 -2.55 -12.91
CA ALA A 69 5.01 -1.14 -12.73
C ALA A 69 3.91 -0.69 -13.70
N ARG A 70 3.00 0.14 -13.21
CA ARG A 70 1.95 0.77 -14.02
C ARG A 70 1.80 2.22 -13.61
N ARG A 71 1.17 3.01 -14.47
CA ARG A 71 0.83 4.40 -14.15
C ARG A 71 -0.52 4.46 -13.45
N ILE A 72 -0.64 5.33 -12.46
CA ILE A 72 -1.93 5.65 -11.84
C ILE A 72 -2.90 6.20 -12.90
N GLN A 73 -4.12 5.71 -12.87
CA GLN A 73 -5.22 6.09 -13.76
C GLN A 73 -6.29 6.84 -12.98
N LEU A 74 -7.10 7.65 -13.65
CA LEU A 74 -8.20 8.38 -13.00
C LEU A 74 -9.20 7.44 -12.31
N LYS A 75 -9.47 6.27 -12.91
CA LYS A 75 -10.32 5.24 -12.29
C LYS A 75 -9.77 4.71 -10.98
N ASP A 76 -8.46 4.78 -10.74
CA ASP A 76 -7.88 4.27 -9.49
C ASP A 76 -8.36 5.09 -8.28
N PHE A 77 -8.77 6.35 -8.49
CA PHE A 77 -9.36 7.17 -7.43
C PHE A 77 -10.78 6.75 -7.04
N THR A 78 -11.44 5.94 -7.87
CA THR A 78 -12.77 5.39 -7.60
C THR A 78 -12.74 3.90 -7.27
N ASP A 79 -11.76 3.17 -7.84
CA ASP A 79 -11.62 1.73 -7.68
C ASP A 79 -10.94 1.37 -6.34
N PHE A 80 -10.22 2.31 -5.71
CA PHE A 80 -9.48 2.10 -4.47
C PHE A 80 -10.01 2.92 -3.30
N ASP A 81 -10.34 2.25 -2.19
CA ASP A 81 -10.84 2.90 -0.97
C ASP A 81 -9.75 3.69 -0.23
N LEU A 82 -8.49 3.31 -0.42
CA LEU A 82 -7.34 3.95 0.22
C LEU A 82 -6.13 3.96 -0.71
N ILE A 83 -5.61 5.15 -0.97
CA ILE A 83 -4.39 5.35 -1.74
C ILE A 83 -3.30 5.88 -0.81
N LEU A 84 -2.21 5.12 -0.69
CA LEU A 84 -1.08 5.43 0.18
C LEU A 84 0.12 5.88 -0.63
N THR A 85 0.63 7.07 -0.31
CA THR A 85 1.86 7.60 -0.93
C THR A 85 3.01 7.59 0.05
N MET A 86 4.23 7.40 -0.47
CA MET A 86 5.43 7.33 0.36
C MET A 86 5.91 8.70 0.84
N ASP A 87 5.65 9.75 0.06
CA ASP A 87 6.04 11.11 0.43
C ASP A 87 4.90 12.13 0.21
N ARG A 88 5.08 13.32 0.78
CA ARG A 88 4.14 14.46 0.71
C ARG A 88 4.04 15.11 -0.67
N ASP A 89 5.12 15.13 -1.45
CA ASP A 89 5.09 15.69 -2.80
C ASP A 89 4.14 14.89 -3.68
N ASN A 90 4.00 13.60 -3.40
CA ASN A 90 3.10 12.73 -4.12
C ASN A 90 1.66 12.92 -3.70
N VAL A 91 1.42 13.10 -2.39
CA VAL A 91 0.09 13.49 -1.91
C VAL A 91 -0.34 14.75 -2.64
N ALA A 92 0.54 15.75 -2.71
CA ALA A 92 0.26 17.01 -3.40
C ALA A 92 0.06 16.80 -4.92
N ALA A 93 0.84 15.94 -5.56
CA ALA A 93 0.70 15.64 -6.98
C ALA A 93 -0.61 14.91 -7.30
N LEU A 94 -0.98 13.90 -6.50
CA LEU A 94 -2.22 13.14 -6.70
C LEU A 94 -3.45 13.99 -6.41
N ARG A 95 -3.44 14.80 -5.35
CA ARG A 95 -4.54 15.72 -5.04
C ARG A 95 -4.85 16.74 -6.14
N LYS A 96 -3.91 17.02 -7.04
CA LYS A 96 -4.14 17.90 -8.20
C LYS A 96 -4.94 17.23 -9.32
N ILE A 97 -4.95 15.90 -9.37
CA ILE A 97 -5.57 15.12 -10.46
C ILE A 97 -6.72 14.23 -9.97
N ALA A 98 -6.80 13.99 -8.67
CA ALA A 98 -7.80 13.12 -8.06
C ALA A 98 -9.18 13.79 -7.96
N THR A 99 -10.19 12.95 -7.82
CA THR A 99 -11.53 13.40 -7.43
C THR A 99 -11.53 13.89 -5.97
N PRO A 100 -12.42 14.81 -5.58
CA PRO A 100 -12.51 15.31 -4.21
C PRO A 100 -12.74 14.21 -3.16
N GLU A 101 -13.40 13.12 -3.55
CA GLU A 101 -13.75 11.99 -2.70
C GLU A 101 -12.59 11.00 -2.51
N ALA A 102 -11.50 11.13 -3.28
CA ALA A 102 -10.38 10.20 -3.23
C ALA A 102 -9.66 10.24 -1.87
N ASN A 103 -9.58 9.10 -1.21
CA ASN A 103 -8.90 8.95 0.07
C ASN A 103 -7.39 8.76 -0.13
N ILE A 104 -6.67 9.87 -0.23
CA ILE A 104 -5.21 9.90 -0.43
C ILE A 104 -4.52 10.29 0.88
N ARG A 105 -3.70 9.37 1.41
CA ARG A 105 -2.97 9.55 2.67
C ARG A 105 -1.47 9.28 2.52
N LEU A 106 -0.70 9.93 3.39
CA LEU A 106 0.73 9.65 3.55
C LEU A 106 0.90 8.34 4.32
N PHE A 107 1.73 7.43 3.82
CA PHE A 107 1.98 6.14 4.48
C PHE A 107 2.52 6.32 5.90
N GLY A 108 3.51 7.19 6.12
CA GLY A 108 4.03 7.44 7.47
C GLY A 108 3.01 8.02 8.44
N ASP A 109 1.96 8.69 7.96
CA ASP A 109 0.84 9.12 8.79
C ASP A 109 -0.12 7.95 9.07
N ALA A 110 -0.62 7.31 8.00
CA ALA A 110 -1.67 6.31 8.09
C ALA A 110 -1.23 4.99 8.72
N ALA A 111 0.03 4.60 8.54
CA ALA A 111 0.54 3.28 8.90
C ALA A 111 1.53 3.33 10.08
N LEU A 112 2.26 4.43 10.25
CA LEU A 112 3.28 4.57 11.30
C LEU A 112 2.90 5.59 12.39
N GLY A 113 1.93 6.47 12.15
CA GLY A 113 1.58 7.56 13.08
C GLY A 113 2.68 8.61 13.26
N THR A 114 3.68 8.64 12.38
CA THR A 114 4.84 9.55 12.46
C THR A 114 4.72 10.74 11.51
N ALA A 115 3.80 10.68 10.56
CA ALA A 115 3.64 11.65 9.47
C ALA A 115 4.93 11.92 8.67
N GLU A 116 5.87 10.96 8.68
CA GLU A 116 7.14 11.06 7.97
C GLU A 116 7.01 10.62 6.50
N ASN A 117 7.96 11.07 5.67
CA ASN A 117 8.14 10.51 4.34
C ASN A 117 8.95 9.21 4.44
N ILE A 118 8.57 8.19 3.67
CA ILE A 118 9.40 7.00 3.48
C ILE A 118 10.48 7.36 2.45
N PRO A 119 11.78 7.26 2.80
CA PRO A 119 12.85 7.62 1.90
C PRO A 119 12.92 6.64 0.72
N ASP A 120 13.38 7.15 -0.43
CA ASP A 120 13.65 6.30 -1.57
C ASP A 120 14.92 5.45 -1.30
N PRO A 121 14.83 4.10 -1.37
CA PRO A 121 15.95 3.21 -1.07
C PRO A 121 17.15 3.40 -1.98
N TYR A 122 17.00 3.99 -3.17
CA TYR A 122 18.10 4.20 -4.12
C TYR A 122 19.20 5.13 -3.58
N TYR A 123 18.86 6.00 -2.63
CA TYR A 123 19.79 6.97 -2.04
C TYR A 123 20.36 6.50 -0.68
N GLY A 124 20.00 5.31 -0.21
CA GLY A 124 20.34 4.81 1.13
C GLY A 124 21.64 3.99 1.23
N GLY A 125 22.50 4.01 0.22
CA GLY A 125 23.74 3.22 0.23
C GLY A 125 23.49 1.70 0.14
N SER A 126 24.33 0.90 0.79
CA SER A 126 24.22 -0.58 0.75
C SER A 126 22.96 -1.10 1.44
N ASP A 127 22.50 -0.41 2.48
CA ASP A 127 21.44 -0.90 3.38
C ASP A 127 20.09 -0.21 3.12
N GLY A 128 20.03 0.70 2.15
CA GLY A 128 18.85 1.51 1.87
C GLY A 128 17.58 0.69 1.63
N PHE A 129 17.70 -0.42 0.90
CA PHE A 129 16.58 -1.31 0.63
C PHE A 129 16.08 -2.03 1.89
N GLU A 130 16.98 -2.48 2.76
CA GLU A 130 16.63 -3.19 4.00
C GLU A 130 15.98 -2.24 5.01
N VAL A 131 16.51 -1.02 5.14
CA VAL A 131 15.94 0.02 6.01
C VAL A 131 14.52 0.38 5.56
N VAL A 132 14.32 0.57 4.25
CA VAL A 132 13.00 0.87 3.69
C VAL A 132 12.08 -0.34 3.83
N TYR A 133 12.55 -1.56 3.56
CA TYR A 133 11.78 -2.79 3.77
C TYR A 133 11.25 -2.88 5.20
N THR A 134 12.13 -2.71 6.19
CA THR A 134 11.76 -2.80 7.61
C THR A 134 10.69 -1.77 7.98
N ARG A 135 10.83 -0.52 7.52
CA ARG A 135 9.82 0.52 7.75
C ARG A 135 8.48 0.19 7.10
N LEU A 136 8.52 -0.28 5.86
CA LEU A 136 7.31 -0.69 5.14
C LEU A 136 6.63 -1.88 5.82
N PHE A 137 7.39 -2.87 6.28
CA PHE A 137 6.87 -4.02 7.00
C PHE A 137 6.17 -3.62 8.30
N THR A 138 6.80 -2.78 9.12
CA THR A 138 6.20 -2.24 10.34
C THR A 138 4.90 -1.49 10.05
N GLY A 139 4.91 -0.61 9.05
CA GLY A 139 3.72 0.15 8.69
C GLY A 139 2.61 -0.73 8.13
N CYS A 140 2.92 -1.66 7.24
CA CYS A 140 1.93 -2.58 6.66
C CYS A 140 1.28 -3.47 7.73
N SER A 141 2.05 -3.92 8.72
CA SER A 141 1.55 -4.72 9.85
C SER A 141 0.57 -3.89 10.71
N SER A 142 0.98 -2.68 11.10
CA SER A 142 0.15 -1.73 11.86
C SER A 142 -1.13 -1.35 11.11
N LEU A 143 -1.03 -1.14 9.80
CA LEU A 143 -2.18 -0.85 8.94
C LEU A 143 -3.15 -2.02 8.90
N LEU A 144 -2.66 -3.26 8.75
CA LEU A 144 -3.50 -4.46 8.73
C LEU A 144 -4.25 -4.65 10.05
N GLU A 145 -3.58 -4.43 11.18
CA GLU A 145 -4.21 -4.46 12.52
C GLU A 145 -5.34 -3.43 12.64
N THR A 146 -5.08 -2.20 12.19
CA THR A 146 -6.07 -1.11 12.21
C THR A 146 -7.30 -1.46 11.37
N LEU A 147 -7.08 -1.97 10.15
CA LEU A 147 -8.17 -2.38 9.25
C LEU A 147 -8.95 -3.59 9.80
N GLY A 148 -8.28 -4.52 10.48
CA GLY A 148 -8.92 -5.64 11.18
C GLY A 148 -9.77 -5.19 12.38
N ALA A 149 -9.30 -4.19 13.13
CA ALA A 149 -10.04 -3.58 14.24
C ALA A 149 -11.29 -2.82 13.77
N GLU A 150 -11.18 -2.08 12.66
CA GLU A 150 -12.32 -1.39 12.05
C GLU A 150 -13.39 -2.39 11.58
N ARG A 151 -12.99 -3.50 10.94
CA ARG A 151 -13.91 -4.57 10.53
C ARG A 151 -14.62 -5.24 11.72
N THR A 152 -13.93 -5.45 12.84
CA THR A 152 -14.55 -6.05 14.04
C THR A 152 -15.50 -5.08 14.74
N SER A 153 -15.17 -3.78 14.78
CA SER A 153 -16.06 -2.75 15.35
C SER A 153 -17.35 -2.51 14.54
N CYS A 154 -17.35 -2.70 13.22
CA CYS A 154 -18.55 -2.63 12.40
C CYS A 154 -19.41 -3.91 12.42
N SER A 155 -18.85 -5.06 12.82
CA SER A 155 -19.58 -6.35 12.87
C SER A 155 -20.41 -6.53 14.16
N GLY A 156 -20.22 -5.68 15.17
CA GLY A 156 -21.00 -5.71 16.41
C GLY A 156 -22.12 -4.67 16.38
N ASN A 157 -23.29 -5.03 15.86
CA ASN A 157 -24.62 -4.60 16.33
C ASN A 157 -25.70 -5.09 15.36
N THR A 158 -26.12 -6.34 15.52
CA THR A 158 -27.44 -6.78 15.06
C THR A 158 -28.21 -7.39 16.24
N SER A 159 -29.45 -6.92 16.40
CA SER A 159 -30.50 -7.41 17.30
C SER A 159 -30.37 -6.95 18.75
N SER A 160 -31.37 -6.31 19.38
CA SER A 160 -32.78 -6.69 19.34
C SER A 160 -33.74 -5.50 19.33
N VAL A 161 -34.67 -5.54 18.38
CA VAL A 161 -35.97 -4.85 18.40
C VAL A 161 -36.96 -5.79 19.09
N ARG A 162 -37.35 -5.47 20.33
CA ARG A 162 -38.73 -5.46 20.89
C ARG A 162 -38.70 -5.39 22.40
#